data_AF-D6X1U7-F1
#
_entry.id   AF-D6X1U7-F1
#
_cell.length_a   1.000
_cell.length_b   1.000
_cell.length_c   1.000
_cell.angle_alpha   90.00
_cell.angle_beta   90.00
_cell.angle_gamma   90.00
#
_symmetry.space_group_name_H-M   'P 1'
#
loop_
_entity.id
_entity.type
_entity.pdbx_description
1 polymer ?
#
loop_
_entity_poly.entity_id
_entity_poly.type
_entity_poly.pdbx_seq_one_letter_code
_entity_poly.pdbx_strand_id
1 'polypeptide(L)'
;MLKLDIIVHPSFSEPKVTASEPTTKAPKQWKWPWRINMLSVPRIRVPKYAPPVPKPPKTPERLDPGIEFRSDHLSRPPLRLLNVNLTTYKRGPKYAKNLTKLIDKSWGSIYNYYRKQLRDRRLKRLRRKLEKLKAKKPKGKSLEKIQAMKQEHWNRMAQPKKIPLPEKIPKKWKPLDDLLANIDVLAAPKEYHIVPPRVLGVVNPKALTYEITEAIQKLYHIPDRLKKQPEGLPLGYVKRSALRAKCNERIDKLALPSFSAREAKKHDEDKYDPWVISPNALKYKPTARILELAKPSERE
;
A
#
# COMPACT_ATOMS: atom_id res chain seq x y z
N MET A 1 -50.48 -45.78 23.06
CA MET A 1 -50.45 -44.36 22.62
C MET A 1 -50.44 -43.49 23.86
N LEU A 2 -49.27 -42.99 24.26
CA LEU A 2 -49.12 -42.13 25.44
C LEU A 2 -49.22 -40.66 24.99
N LYS A 3 -50.22 -39.94 25.50
CA LYS A 3 -50.38 -38.49 25.31
C LYS A 3 -49.55 -37.78 26.37
N LEU A 4 -48.64 -36.92 25.92
CA LEU A 4 -47.84 -36.01 26.75
C LEU A 4 -48.54 -34.66 26.75
N ASP A 5 -49.08 -34.26 27.90
CA ASP A 5 -49.65 -32.93 28.11
C ASP A 5 -48.53 -31.93 28.43
N ILE A 6 -48.40 -30.91 27.58
CA ILE A 6 -47.43 -29.83 27.72
C ILE A 6 -48.06 -28.74 28.58
N ILE A 7 -47.54 -28.55 29.80
CA ILE A 7 -47.92 -27.48 30.71
C ILE A 7 -47.21 -26.20 30.26
N VAL A 8 -47.97 -25.21 29.80
CA VAL A 8 -47.50 -23.86 29.46
C VAL A 8 -47.62 -22.97 30.69
N HIS A 9 -46.50 -22.46 31.21
CA HIS A 9 -46.51 -21.48 32.30
C HIS A 9 -46.85 -20.07 31.78
N PRO A 10 -47.70 -19.30 32.49
CA PRO A 10 -48.05 -17.95 32.09
C PRO A 10 -46.90 -16.95 32.36
N SER A 11 -46.73 -16.04 31.40
CA SER A 11 -45.75 -14.95 31.39
C SER A 11 -46.00 -13.95 32.52
N PHE A 12 -44.95 -13.66 33.29
CA PHE A 12 -44.86 -12.58 34.28
C PHE A 12 -45.17 -11.21 33.64
N SER A 13 -46.17 -10.49 34.16
CA SER A 13 -46.41 -9.08 33.87
C SER A 13 -45.74 -8.20 34.92
N GLU A 14 -45.02 -7.17 34.48
CA GLU A 14 -44.33 -6.22 35.36
C GLU A 14 -45.33 -5.28 36.07
N PRO A 15 -45.12 -4.97 37.37
CA PRO A 15 -46.01 -4.09 38.11
C PRO A 15 -45.80 -2.62 37.72
N LYS A 16 -46.92 -1.94 37.41
CA LYS A 16 -46.98 -0.49 37.24
C LYS A 16 -46.79 0.20 38.59
N VAL A 17 -45.71 0.96 38.73
CA VAL A 17 -45.47 1.85 39.88
C VAL A 17 -46.33 3.10 39.71
N THR A 18 -47.36 3.26 40.55
CA THR A 18 -48.13 4.49 40.67
C THR A 18 -47.42 5.43 41.66
N ALA A 19 -47.06 6.62 41.17
CA ALA A 19 -46.50 7.69 41.99
C ALA A 19 -47.59 8.24 42.93
N SER A 20 -47.38 8.10 44.24
CA SER A 20 -48.18 8.79 45.25
C SER A 20 -47.41 10.03 45.73
N GLU A 21 -48.13 11.15 45.81
CA GLU A 21 -47.61 12.44 46.22
C GLU A 21 -47.30 12.48 47.74
N PRO A 22 -46.16 13.04 48.16
CA PRO A 22 -45.83 13.13 49.58
C PRO A 22 -46.52 14.35 50.21
N THR A 23 -47.61 14.10 50.93
CA THR A 23 -48.17 15.06 51.90
C THR A 23 -47.50 14.85 53.26
N THR A 24 -46.47 15.63 53.58
CA THR A 24 -46.01 15.78 54.97
C THR A 24 -45.70 17.24 55.28
N LYS A 25 -46.52 17.79 56.18
CA LYS A 25 -46.31 19.08 56.82
C LYS A 25 -45.00 19.02 57.61
N ALA A 26 -44.09 19.95 57.34
CA ALA A 26 -42.79 20.02 58.01
C ALA A 26 -42.98 20.19 59.54
N PRO A 27 -42.44 19.29 60.38
CA PRO A 27 -42.47 19.49 61.82
C PRO A 27 -41.62 20.71 62.20
N LYS A 28 -42.12 21.48 63.17
CA LYS A 28 -41.46 22.66 63.75
C LYS A 28 -40.01 22.31 64.10
N GLN A 29 -39.07 23.04 63.51
CA GLN A 29 -37.64 22.88 63.73
C GLN A 29 -37.33 23.14 65.21
N TRP A 30 -36.96 22.09 65.94
CA TRP A 30 -36.39 22.25 67.27
C TRP A 30 -35.00 22.88 67.11
N LYS A 31 -34.72 23.94 67.87
CA LYS A 31 -33.38 24.56 67.96
C LYS A 31 -32.42 23.58 68.63
N TRP A 32 -31.95 22.58 67.89
CA TRP A 32 -30.88 21.72 68.35
C TRP A 32 -29.58 22.53 68.42
N PRO A 33 -28.75 22.34 69.46
CA PRO A 33 -27.44 22.98 69.53
C PRO A 33 -26.59 22.48 68.34
N TRP A 34 -26.16 23.42 67.49
CA TRP A 34 -25.39 23.20 66.25
C TRP A 34 -24.23 22.20 66.41
N ARG A 35 -23.70 22.09 67.63
CA ARG A 35 -22.63 21.17 68.02
C ARG A 35 -22.98 19.70 67.81
N ILE A 36 -24.22 19.26 68.05
CA ILE A 36 -24.62 17.86 67.88
C ILE A 36 -24.69 17.50 66.38
N ASN A 37 -25.14 18.43 65.53
CA ASN A 37 -25.14 18.23 64.08
C ASN A 37 -23.73 18.16 63.48
N MET A 38 -22.75 18.84 64.07
CA MET A 38 -21.36 18.70 63.64
C MET A 38 -20.74 17.36 64.03
N LEU A 39 -21.16 16.78 65.15
CA LEU A 39 -20.67 15.49 65.62
C LEU A 39 -21.35 14.30 64.91
N SER A 40 -22.57 14.48 64.40
CA SER A 40 -23.30 13.43 63.69
C SER A 40 -22.89 13.27 62.23
N VAL A 41 -22.18 14.24 61.65
CA VAL A 41 -21.64 14.12 60.29
C VAL A 41 -20.31 13.35 60.36
N PRO A 42 -20.22 12.12 59.81
CA PRO A 42 -18.98 11.38 59.80
C PRO A 42 -17.93 12.18 59.01
N ARG A 43 -16.74 12.38 59.61
CA ARG A 43 -15.63 13.11 59.00
C ARG A 43 -15.22 12.56 57.64
N ILE A 44 -15.45 11.27 57.41
CA ILE A 44 -15.14 10.58 56.16
C ILE A 44 -16.44 9.97 55.64
N ARG A 45 -16.92 10.45 54.48
CA ARG A 45 -18.05 9.84 53.79
C ARG A 45 -17.58 8.54 53.14
N VAL A 46 -17.75 7.42 53.84
CA VAL A 46 -17.53 6.10 53.25
C VAL A 46 -18.74 5.81 52.34
N PRO A 47 -18.55 5.55 51.04
CA PRO A 47 -19.65 5.15 50.18
C PRO A 47 -20.27 3.86 50.72
N LYS A 48 -21.60 3.77 50.75
CA LYS A 48 -22.30 2.52 51.10
C LYS A 48 -21.74 1.41 50.22
N TYR A 49 -21.44 0.25 50.81
CA TYR A 49 -20.93 -0.91 50.11
C TYR A 49 -21.80 -1.19 48.87
N ALA A 50 -21.21 -1.02 47.69
CA ALA A 50 -21.81 -1.44 46.44
C ALA A 50 -21.25 -2.83 46.14
N PRO A 51 -22.11 -3.86 45.93
CA PRO A 51 -21.61 -5.17 45.53
C PRO A 51 -20.79 -5.03 44.25
N PRO A 52 -19.67 -5.77 44.11
CA PRO A 52 -18.86 -5.71 42.91
C PRO A 52 -19.72 -6.06 41.70
N VAL A 53 -19.66 -5.23 40.66
CA VAL A 53 -20.36 -5.47 39.40
C VAL A 53 -19.97 -6.87 38.91
N PRO A 54 -20.94 -7.77 38.65
CA PRO A 54 -20.64 -9.12 38.19
C PRO A 54 -19.79 -9.02 36.93
N LYS A 55 -18.57 -9.58 36.98
CA LYS A 55 -17.71 -9.64 35.81
C LYS A 55 -18.46 -10.47 34.76
N PRO A 56 -18.61 -9.98 33.51
CA PRO A 56 -19.25 -10.75 32.47
C PRO A 56 -18.51 -12.10 32.33
N PRO A 57 -19.22 -13.21 32.05
CA PRO A 57 -18.57 -14.49 31.83
C PRO A 57 -17.50 -14.30 30.75
N LYS A 58 -16.28 -14.77 31.01
CA LYS A 58 -15.20 -14.74 30.02
C LYS A 58 -15.71 -15.53 28.81
N THR A 59 -16.10 -14.82 27.75
CA THR A 59 -16.32 -15.44 26.45
C THR A 59 -15.02 -16.14 26.09
N PRO A 60 -15.05 -17.44 25.73
CA PRO A 60 -13.84 -18.13 25.30
C PRO A 60 -13.17 -17.31 24.20
N GLU A 61 -11.85 -17.12 24.32
CA GLU A 61 -11.09 -16.41 23.30
C GLU A 61 -11.34 -17.07 21.95
N ARG A 62 -11.53 -16.25 20.91
CA ARG A 62 -11.64 -16.76 19.55
C ARG A 62 -10.39 -17.58 19.25
N LEU A 63 -10.59 -18.82 18.83
CA LEU A 63 -9.51 -19.69 18.42
C LEU A 63 -8.74 -18.99 17.29
N ASP A 64 -7.42 -19.20 17.27
CA ASP A 64 -6.59 -18.69 16.20
C ASP A 64 -7.16 -19.19 14.84
N PRO A 65 -7.39 -18.31 13.84
CA PRO A 65 -8.01 -18.69 12.56
C PRO A 65 -7.37 -19.90 11.88
N GLY A 66 -6.08 -20.19 12.14
CA GLY A 66 -5.43 -21.40 11.65
C GLY A 66 -5.92 -22.70 12.32
N ILE A 67 -6.27 -22.64 13.60
CA ILE A 67 -6.78 -23.77 14.39
C ILE A 67 -8.25 -24.03 14.04
N GLU A 68 -9.08 -22.98 13.95
CA GLU A 68 -10.47 -23.08 13.49
C GLU A 68 -10.55 -23.74 12.11
N PHE A 69 -9.68 -23.31 11.19
CA PHE A 69 -9.57 -23.87 9.85
C PHE A 69 -9.22 -25.37 9.86
N ARG A 70 -8.26 -25.77 10.70
CA ARG A 70 -7.84 -27.17 10.78
C ARG A 70 -8.92 -28.05 11.43
N SER A 71 -9.63 -27.52 12.44
CA SER A 71 -10.77 -28.21 13.06
C SER A 71 -11.95 -28.37 12.12
N ASP A 72 -12.23 -27.35 11.28
CA ASP A 72 -13.34 -27.39 10.32
C ASP A 72 -13.05 -28.29 9.09
N HIS A 73 -11.76 -28.60 8.88
CA HIS A 73 -11.34 -29.60 7.89
C HIS A 73 -11.32 -31.03 8.45
N LEU A 74 -10.92 -31.19 9.71
CA LEU A 74 -11.00 -32.46 10.43
C LEU A 74 -12.43 -32.83 10.83
N SER A 75 -13.36 -31.87 10.89
CA SER A 75 -14.79 -32.12 11.13
C SER A 75 -15.49 -32.73 9.91
N ARG A 76 -14.89 -32.66 8.72
CA ARG A 76 -15.48 -33.23 7.50
C ARG A 76 -15.48 -34.77 7.60
N PRO A 77 -16.65 -35.44 7.50
CA PRO A 77 -16.78 -36.87 7.72
C PRO A 77 -15.75 -37.74 6.98
N PRO A 78 -15.47 -37.54 5.67
CA PRO A 78 -14.58 -38.43 4.94
C PRO A 78 -13.11 -38.29 5.34
N LEU A 79 -12.62 -37.06 5.60
CA LEU A 79 -11.22 -36.85 6.00
C LEU A 79 -10.96 -37.37 7.41
N ARG A 80 -11.94 -37.18 8.32
CA ARG A 80 -11.88 -37.71 9.67
C ARG A 80 -11.80 -39.23 9.66
N LEU A 81 -12.70 -39.88 8.91
CA LEU A 81 -12.71 -41.34 8.76
C LEU A 81 -11.40 -41.85 8.15
N LEU A 82 -10.86 -41.19 7.11
CA LEU A 82 -9.60 -41.61 6.50
C LEU A 82 -8.40 -41.48 7.44
N ASN A 83 -8.32 -40.38 8.22
CA ASN A 83 -7.26 -40.20 9.21
C ASN A 83 -7.38 -41.20 10.37
N VAL A 84 -8.60 -41.41 10.88
CA VAL A 84 -8.86 -42.43 11.91
C VAL A 84 -8.43 -43.79 11.38
N ASN A 85 -8.86 -44.19 10.18
CA ASN A 85 -8.47 -45.46 9.56
C ASN A 85 -6.96 -45.60 9.34
N LEU A 86 -6.26 -44.52 8.99
CA LEU A 86 -4.81 -44.51 8.84
C LEU A 86 -4.10 -44.76 10.19
N THR A 87 -4.67 -44.23 11.28
CA THR A 87 -4.13 -44.44 12.63
C THR A 87 -4.49 -45.82 13.20
N THR A 88 -5.72 -46.29 13.01
CA THR A 88 -6.25 -47.52 13.62
C THR A 88 -5.91 -48.77 12.83
N TYR A 89 -5.84 -48.71 11.50
CA TYR A 89 -5.71 -49.89 10.64
C TYR A 89 -4.44 -49.84 9.78
N LYS A 90 -3.25 -49.80 10.40
CA LYS A 90 -1.97 -49.97 9.67
C LYS A 90 -1.73 -51.44 9.28
N ARG A 91 -2.56 -51.99 8.39
CA ARG A 91 -2.46 -53.37 7.86
C ARG A 91 -1.29 -53.60 6.87
N GLY A 92 -0.35 -52.65 6.75
CA GLY A 92 0.84 -52.78 5.91
C GLY A 92 1.12 -51.55 5.02
N PRO A 93 2.29 -51.51 4.35
CA PRO A 93 2.78 -50.32 3.65
C PRO A 93 1.95 -49.96 2.41
N LYS A 94 1.40 -50.96 1.70
CA LYS A 94 0.54 -50.72 0.52
C LYS A 94 -0.79 -50.06 0.92
N TYR A 95 -1.41 -50.52 2.00
CA TYR A 95 -2.66 -49.96 2.51
C TYR A 95 -2.47 -48.52 3.01
N ALA A 96 -1.40 -48.27 3.78
CA ALA A 96 -1.05 -46.93 4.23
C ALA A 96 -0.84 -45.96 3.05
N LYS A 97 -0.11 -46.38 2.00
CA LYS A 97 0.08 -45.58 0.77
C LYS A 97 -1.22 -45.27 0.04
N ASN A 98 -2.19 -46.19 0.05
CA ASN A 98 -3.49 -45.96 -0.58
C ASN A 98 -4.34 -44.96 0.23
N LEU A 99 -4.33 -45.07 1.56
CA LEU A 99 -5.00 -44.11 2.43
C LEU A 99 -4.39 -42.71 2.33
N THR A 100 -3.06 -42.58 2.31
CA THR A 100 -2.41 -41.27 2.13
C THR A 100 -2.80 -40.64 0.80
N LYS A 101 -2.80 -41.42 -0.29
CA LYS A 101 -3.28 -40.93 -1.61
C LYS A 101 -4.74 -40.42 -1.56
N LEU A 102 -5.62 -41.10 -0.83
CA LEU A 102 -7.03 -40.67 -0.67
C LEU A 102 -7.13 -39.41 0.18
N ILE A 103 -6.35 -39.32 1.26
CA ILE A 103 -6.24 -38.12 2.10
C ILE A 103 -5.75 -36.94 1.25
N ASP A 104 -4.69 -37.11 0.46
CA ASP A 104 -4.15 -36.05 -0.42
C ASP A 104 -5.17 -35.61 -1.47
N LYS A 105 -5.87 -36.56 -2.11
CA LYS A 105 -6.97 -36.24 -3.05
C LYS A 105 -8.09 -35.45 -2.38
N SER A 106 -8.46 -35.84 -1.16
CA SER A 106 -9.50 -35.15 -0.40
C SER A 106 -9.06 -33.73 -0.03
N TRP A 107 -7.81 -33.52 0.39
CA TRP A 107 -7.23 -32.18 0.59
C TRP A 107 -7.22 -31.36 -0.70
N GLY A 108 -6.90 -31.96 -1.85
CA GLY A 108 -6.97 -31.30 -3.16
C GLY A 108 -8.38 -30.80 -3.50
N SER A 109 -9.42 -31.61 -3.24
CA SER A 109 -10.83 -31.22 -3.40
C SER A 109 -11.21 -30.02 -2.53
N ILE A 110 -10.81 -30.06 -1.25
CA ILE A 110 -11.04 -28.97 -0.30
C ILE A 110 -10.34 -27.68 -0.74
N TYR A 111 -9.07 -27.80 -1.13
CA TYR A 111 -8.27 -26.67 -1.59
C TYR A 111 -8.87 -26.04 -2.86
N ASN A 112 -9.36 -26.87 -3.79
CA ASN A 112 -10.03 -26.41 -5.00
C ASN A 112 -11.36 -25.69 -4.70
N TYR A 113 -12.17 -26.24 -3.79
CA TYR A 113 -13.38 -25.57 -3.31
C TYR A 113 -13.07 -24.20 -2.71
N TYR A 114 -12.01 -24.10 -1.90
CA TYR A 114 -11.61 -22.85 -1.27
C TYR A 114 -11.05 -21.83 -2.28
N ARG A 115 -10.20 -22.28 -3.21
CA ARG A 115 -9.74 -21.44 -4.34
C ARG A 115 -10.92 -20.91 -5.15
N LYS A 116 -11.93 -21.74 -5.40
CA LYS A 116 -13.19 -21.33 -6.04
C LYS A 116 -13.90 -20.26 -5.23
N GLN A 117 -14.12 -20.46 -3.92
CA GLN A 117 -14.71 -19.44 -3.05
C GLN A 117 -13.92 -18.11 -3.04
N LEU A 118 -12.59 -18.16 -2.96
CA LEU A 118 -11.75 -16.97 -3.01
C LEU A 118 -11.88 -16.24 -4.35
N ARG A 119 -11.87 -16.99 -5.46
CA ARG A 119 -12.11 -16.45 -6.81
C ARG A 119 -13.48 -15.78 -6.87
N ASP A 120 -14.53 -16.42 -6.38
CA ASP A 120 -15.90 -15.90 -6.39
C ASP A 120 -16.04 -14.64 -5.53
N ARG A 121 -15.44 -14.62 -4.34
CA ARG A 121 -15.36 -13.42 -3.47
C ARG A 121 -14.63 -12.27 -4.18
N ARG A 122 -13.52 -12.55 -4.88
CA ARG A 122 -12.78 -11.55 -5.66
C ARG A 122 -13.62 -11.01 -6.82
N LEU A 123 -14.29 -11.89 -7.57
CA LEU A 123 -15.19 -11.50 -8.66
C LEU A 123 -16.35 -10.64 -8.15
N LYS A 124 -16.96 -10.99 -7.01
CA LYS A 124 -18.02 -10.19 -6.38
C LYS A 124 -17.53 -8.79 -5.98
N ARG A 125 -16.31 -8.67 -5.45
CA ARG A 125 -15.68 -7.37 -5.15
C ARG A 125 -15.45 -6.54 -6.42
N LEU A 126 -14.97 -7.17 -7.49
CA LEU A 126 -14.75 -6.49 -8.78
C LEU A 126 -16.06 -6.02 -9.42
N ARG A 127 -17.12 -6.85 -9.39
CA ARG A 127 -18.46 -6.47 -9.85
C ARG A 127 -18.99 -5.25 -9.09
N ARG A 128 -18.92 -5.26 -7.75
CA ARG A 128 -19.31 -4.10 -6.91
C ARG A 128 -18.49 -2.84 -7.22
N LYS A 129 -17.18 -2.98 -7.51
CA LYS A 129 -16.34 -1.84 -7.92
C LYS A 129 -16.79 -1.30 -9.29
N LEU A 130 -17.04 -2.16 -10.26
CA LEU A 130 -17.54 -1.78 -11.58
C LEU A 130 -18.92 -1.12 -11.50
N GLU A 131 -19.83 -1.64 -10.69
CA GLU A 131 -21.15 -1.04 -10.46
C GLU A 131 -21.02 0.35 -9.81
N LYS A 132 -20.18 0.50 -8.80
CA LYS A 132 -19.89 1.82 -8.19
C LYS A 132 -19.30 2.79 -9.21
N LEU A 133 -18.40 2.34 -10.08
CA LEU A 133 -17.84 3.18 -11.14
C LEU A 133 -18.91 3.56 -12.17
N LYS A 134 -19.77 2.62 -12.58
CA LYS A 134 -20.90 2.89 -13.49
C LYS A 134 -21.92 3.84 -12.85
N ALA A 135 -22.19 3.72 -11.55
CA ALA A 135 -23.09 4.61 -10.81
C ALA A 135 -22.51 6.02 -10.63
N LYS A 136 -21.19 6.13 -10.47
CA LYS A 136 -20.47 7.41 -10.41
C LYS A 136 -20.31 8.10 -11.78
N LYS A 137 -20.57 7.40 -12.90
CA LYS A 137 -20.55 8.07 -14.20
C LYS A 137 -21.69 9.09 -14.24
N PRO A 138 -21.40 10.36 -14.54
CA PRO A 138 -22.44 11.36 -14.72
C PRO A 138 -23.42 10.87 -15.79
N LYS A 139 -24.72 10.86 -15.47
CA LYS A 139 -25.78 10.49 -16.43
C LYS A 139 -26.41 11.75 -17.00
N GLY A 140 -26.80 11.69 -18.28
CA GLY A 140 -27.53 12.76 -18.98
C GLY A 140 -26.65 13.95 -19.38
N LYS A 141 -27.22 15.16 -19.31
CA LYS A 141 -26.66 16.44 -19.79
C LYS A 141 -25.27 16.79 -19.23
N SER A 142 -24.88 16.18 -18.10
CA SER A 142 -23.54 16.34 -17.51
C SER A 142 -22.45 15.56 -18.26
N LEU A 143 -22.78 14.42 -18.88
CA LEU A 143 -21.85 13.64 -19.69
C LEU A 143 -21.50 14.37 -20.99
N GLU A 144 -22.49 14.96 -21.65
CA GLU A 144 -22.32 15.75 -22.88
C GLU A 144 -21.44 16.97 -22.62
N LYS A 145 -21.64 17.70 -21.51
CA LYS A 145 -20.75 18.80 -21.10
C LYS A 145 -19.31 18.35 -20.87
N ILE A 146 -19.11 17.18 -20.25
CA ILE A 146 -17.77 16.62 -20.05
C ILE A 146 -17.13 16.19 -21.37
N GLN A 147 -17.91 15.63 -22.29
CA GLN A 147 -17.45 15.27 -23.63
C GLN A 147 -17.07 16.50 -24.46
N ALA A 148 -17.89 17.56 -24.41
CA ALA A 148 -17.62 18.84 -25.05
C ALA A 148 -16.32 19.47 -24.49
N MET A 149 -16.19 19.58 -23.16
CA MET A 149 -14.95 20.07 -22.53
C MET A 149 -13.71 19.23 -22.91
N LYS A 150 -13.88 17.91 -23.05
CA LYS A 150 -12.79 17.01 -23.46
C LYS A 150 -12.41 17.22 -24.93
N GLN A 151 -13.39 17.42 -25.81
CA GLN A 151 -13.16 17.75 -27.22
C GLN A 151 -12.49 19.12 -27.36
N GLU A 152 -12.94 20.14 -26.63
CA GLU A 152 -12.28 21.45 -26.58
C GLU A 152 -10.82 21.34 -26.11
N HIS A 153 -10.57 20.56 -25.07
CA HIS A 153 -9.21 20.31 -24.58
C HIS A 153 -8.35 19.59 -25.62
N TRP A 154 -8.89 18.57 -26.29
CA TRP A 154 -8.19 17.88 -27.37
C TRP A 154 -7.90 18.80 -28.55
N ASN A 155 -8.85 19.66 -28.94
CA ASN A 155 -8.65 20.66 -29.99
C ASN A 155 -7.55 21.65 -29.59
N ARG A 156 -7.49 22.06 -28.32
CA ARG A 156 -6.41 22.93 -27.80
C ARG A 156 -5.05 22.23 -27.80
N MET A 157 -4.99 20.94 -27.47
CA MET A 157 -3.75 20.16 -27.46
C MET A 157 -3.30 19.73 -28.87
N ALA A 158 -4.22 19.60 -29.81
CA ALA A 158 -3.97 19.27 -31.20
C ALA A 158 -3.42 20.46 -32.00
N GLN A 159 -3.64 21.70 -31.52
CA GLN A 159 -2.98 22.86 -32.09
C GLN A 159 -1.46 22.72 -31.92
N PRO A 160 -0.68 22.84 -33.00
CA PRO A 160 0.77 22.79 -32.90
C PRO A 160 1.23 23.90 -31.96
N LYS A 161 2.13 23.56 -31.03
CA LYS A 161 2.74 24.57 -30.15
C LYS A 161 3.35 25.64 -31.04
N LYS A 162 2.98 26.91 -30.82
CA LYS A 162 3.66 28.03 -31.46
C LYS A 162 5.13 27.92 -31.08
N ILE A 163 5.98 27.63 -32.06
CA ILE A 163 7.43 27.61 -31.86
C ILE A 163 7.77 29.01 -31.34
N PRO A 164 8.33 29.15 -30.12
CA PRO A 164 8.76 30.46 -29.66
C PRO A 164 9.79 30.94 -30.66
N LEU A 165 9.43 31.95 -31.45
CA LEU A 165 10.41 32.67 -32.24
C LEU A 165 11.40 33.23 -31.23
N PRO A 166 12.71 32.95 -31.37
CA PRO A 166 13.68 33.53 -30.47
C PRO A 166 13.46 35.04 -30.46
N GLU A 167 13.38 35.63 -29.27
CA GLU A 167 13.33 37.07 -29.15
C GLU A 167 14.49 37.64 -29.97
N LYS A 168 14.19 38.58 -30.87
CA LYS A 168 15.23 39.21 -31.69
C LYS A 168 16.12 39.98 -30.73
N ILE A 169 17.21 39.36 -30.29
CA ILE A 169 18.21 40.01 -29.45
C ILE A 169 18.68 41.22 -30.26
N PRO A 170 18.47 42.46 -29.78
CA PRO A 170 18.96 43.62 -30.49
C PRO A 170 20.48 43.48 -30.60
N LYS A 171 20.98 43.30 -31.82
CA LYS A 171 22.42 43.30 -32.10
C LYS A 171 22.92 44.73 -31.92
N LYS A 172 23.16 45.12 -30.67
CA LYS A 172 23.92 46.31 -30.35
C LYS A 172 25.38 45.96 -30.63
N TRP A 173 25.85 46.29 -31.82
CA TRP A 173 27.27 46.24 -32.14
C TRP A 173 27.97 47.15 -31.14
N LYS A 174 28.85 46.58 -30.32
CA LYS A 174 29.74 47.38 -29.49
C LYS A 174 30.75 48.07 -30.40
N PRO A 175 31.18 49.30 -30.10
CA PRO A 175 32.28 49.93 -30.81
C PRO A 175 33.54 49.05 -30.74
N LEU A 176 34.41 49.16 -31.74
CA LEU A 176 35.62 48.32 -31.86
C LEU A 176 36.51 48.41 -30.63
N ASP A 177 36.63 49.61 -30.04
CA ASP A 177 37.46 49.87 -28.86
C ASP A 177 36.98 49.07 -27.64
N ASP A 178 35.67 48.97 -27.42
CA ASP A 178 35.09 48.16 -26.34
C ASP A 178 35.34 46.66 -26.55
N LEU A 179 35.39 46.21 -27.81
CA LEU A 179 35.69 44.81 -28.14
C LEU A 179 37.16 44.48 -27.87
N LEU A 180 38.08 45.38 -28.23
CA LEU A 180 39.51 45.25 -27.96
C LEU A 180 39.78 45.23 -26.45
N ALA A 181 39.17 46.15 -25.69
CA ALA A 181 39.28 46.15 -24.22
C ALA A 181 38.74 44.85 -23.60
N ASN A 182 37.64 44.30 -24.13
CA ASN A 182 37.11 43.02 -23.67
C ASN A 182 38.02 41.84 -24.01
N ILE A 183 38.73 41.87 -25.15
CA ILE A 183 39.68 40.82 -25.52
C ILE A 183 40.82 40.77 -24.51
N ASP A 184 41.35 41.91 -24.10
CA ASP A 184 42.41 41.98 -23.08
C ASP A 184 41.92 41.44 -21.72
N VAL A 185 40.67 41.79 -21.32
CA VAL A 185 40.05 41.26 -20.09
C VAL A 185 39.82 39.75 -20.16
N LEU A 186 39.47 39.21 -21.33
CA LEU A 186 39.27 37.77 -21.53
C LEU A 186 40.59 36.99 -21.67
N ALA A 187 41.62 37.64 -22.20
CA ALA A 187 42.97 37.09 -22.32
C ALA A 187 43.71 37.08 -20.98
N ALA A 188 43.37 38.00 -20.07
CA ALA A 188 43.88 37.97 -18.71
C ALA A 188 43.52 36.64 -18.01
N PRO A 189 44.48 35.98 -17.35
CA PRO A 189 44.21 34.74 -16.62
C PRO A 189 43.16 35.03 -15.55
N LYS A 190 42.10 34.22 -15.51
CA LYS A 190 41.09 34.34 -14.45
C LYS A 190 41.76 34.10 -13.12
N GLU A 191 41.74 35.09 -12.24
CA GLU A 191 42.12 34.91 -10.85
C GLU A 191 41.16 33.90 -10.22
N TYR A 192 41.65 32.68 -10.03
CA TYR A 192 40.93 31.71 -9.22
C TYR A 192 41.05 32.19 -7.78
N HIS A 193 40.00 32.82 -7.26
CA HIS A 193 39.85 32.97 -5.83
C HIS A 193 39.79 31.57 -5.23
N ILE A 194 40.91 31.10 -4.68
CA ILE A 194 40.96 29.89 -3.87
C ILE A 194 40.15 30.22 -2.63
N VAL A 195 38.87 29.87 -2.66
CA VAL A 195 38.00 30.00 -1.48
C VAL A 195 38.63 29.12 -0.40
N PRO A 196 39.08 29.70 0.73
CA PRO A 196 39.67 28.89 1.79
C PRO A 196 38.65 27.83 2.24
N PRO A 197 39.11 26.63 2.63
CA PRO A 197 38.20 25.60 3.12
C PRO A 197 37.37 26.16 4.27
N ARG A 198 36.07 25.90 4.26
CA ARG A 198 35.19 26.31 5.36
C ARG A 198 35.73 25.71 6.65
N VAL A 199 35.93 26.56 7.66
CA VAL A 199 36.37 26.12 8.99
C VAL A 199 35.32 25.15 9.53
N LEU A 200 35.75 23.91 9.81
CA LEU A 200 34.88 22.88 10.38
C LEU A 200 34.37 23.38 11.74
N GLY A 201 33.05 23.35 11.95
CA GLY A 201 32.41 23.75 13.21
C GLY A 201 31.86 25.18 13.26
N VAL A 202 32.17 26.05 12.29
CA VAL A 202 31.52 27.37 12.20
C VAL A 202 30.16 27.23 11.53
N VAL A 203 29.12 27.08 12.36
CA VAL A 203 27.72 27.07 11.90
C VAL A 203 27.32 28.50 11.54
N ASN A 204 26.59 28.67 10.43
CA ASN A 204 26.04 29.97 10.05
C ASN A 204 25.14 30.50 11.19
N PRO A 205 25.31 31.74 11.70
CA PRO A 205 24.51 32.25 12.81
C PRO A 205 23.00 32.20 12.53
N LYS A 206 22.59 32.33 11.27
CA LYS A 206 21.19 32.20 10.86
C LYS A 206 20.62 30.78 11.08
N ALA A 207 21.48 29.77 11.07
CA ALA A 207 21.07 28.39 11.33
C ALA A 207 20.85 28.14 12.83
N LEU A 208 21.50 28.90 13.73
CA LEU A 208 21.26 28.84 15.17
C LEU A 208 19.88 29.40 15.54
N THR A 209 19.42 30.43 14.81
CA THR A 209 18.11 31.07 15.01
C THR A 209 17.02 30.50 14.12
N TYR A 210 17.26 29.39 13.41
CA TYR A 210 16.31 28.88 12.43
C TYR A 210 15.15 28.15 13.10
N GLU A 211 13.93 28.67 12.91
CA GLU A 211 12.71 27.99 13.32
C GLU A 211 12.29 26.94 12.28
N ILE A 212 11.89 25.77 12.75
CA ILE A 212 11.52 24.65 11.89
C ILE A 212 10.20 24.98 11.17
N THR A 213 10.27 25.14 9.85
CA THR A 213 9.08 25.34 9.01
C THR A 213 8.13 24.14 9.05
N GLU A 214 6.83 24.37 8.86
CA GLU A 214 5.82 23.30 8.86
C GLU A 214 6.11 22.17 7.85
N ALA A 215 6.70 22.51 6.71
CA ALA A 215 7.11 21.52 5.70
C ALA A 215 8.18 20.58 6.26
N ILE A 216 9.17 21.12 6.98
CA ILE A 216 10.20 20.32 7.64
C ILE A 216 9.61 19.51 8.79
N GLN A 217 8.66 20.07 9.56
CA GLN A 217 7.95 19.32 10.60
C GLN A 217 7.19 18.11 10.02
N LYS A 218 6.55 18.27 8.85
CA LYS A 218 5.88 17.18 8.14
C LYS A 218 6.87 16.12 7.65
N LEU A 219 8.04 16.53 7.16
CA LEU A 219 9.10 15.63 6.73
C LEU A 219 9.78 14.91 7.91
N TYR A 220 9.85 15.56 9.07
CA TYR A 220 10.40 14.99 10.30
C TYR A 220 9.52 13.85 10.84
N HIS A 221 8.21 13.90 10.61
CA HIS A 221 7.32 12.82 11.02
C HIS A 221 7.54 11.56 10.18
N ILE A 222 8.22 10.58 10.75
CA ILE A 222 8.38 9.25 10.15
C ILE A 222 6.98 8.66 9.94
N PRO A 223 6.57 8.34 8.69
CA PRO A 223 5.24 7.78 8.44
C PRO A 223 5.07 6.44 9.17
N ASP A 224 3.88 6.17 9.70
CA ASP A 224 3.61 5.00 10.57
C ASP A 224 3.99 3.65 9.94
N ARG A 225 3.97 3.56 8.61
CA ARG A 225 4.41 2.37 7.87
C ARG A 225 5.89 2.02 8.09
N LEU A 226 6.73 3.03 8.41
CA LEU A 226 8.16 2.87 8.66
C LEU A 226 8.47 2.65 10.14
N LYS A 227 7.61 3.09 11.06
CA LYS A 227 7.77 2.83 12.52
C LYS A 227 7.76 1.33 12.87
N LYS A 228 7.15 0.50 12.03
CA LYS A 228 7.08 -0.96 12.19
C LYS A 228 8.18 -1.71 11.41
N GLN A 229 9.07 -1.02 10.71
CA GLN A 229 10.20 -1.71 10.09
C GLN A 229 11.10 -2.23 11.20
N PRO A 230 11.56 -3.49 11.11
CA PRO A 230 12.56 -3.98 12.05
C PRO A 230 13.80 -3.09 11.93
N GLU A 231 14.40 -2.76 13.08
CA GLU A 231 15.68 -2.06 13.09
C GLU A 231 16.67 -2.79 12.18
N GLY A 232 17.45 -2.01 11.41
CA GLY A 232 18.45 -2.57 10.52
C GLY A 232 19.38 -3.50 11.29
N LEU A 233 19.90 -4.53 10.61
CA LEU A 233 20.96 -5.34 11.21
C LEU A 233 22.18 -4.44 11.46
N PRO A 234 22.87 -4.60 12.60
CA PRO A 234 24.10 -3.85 12.85
C PRO A 234 25.12 -4.13 11.74
N LEU A 235 25.97 -3.13 11.44
CA LEU A 235 27.04 -3.30 10.44
C LEU A 235 27.87 -4.55 10.75
N GLY A 236 28.11 -5.37 9.74
CA GLY A 236 28.83 -6.64 9.86
C GLY A 236 27.96 -7.86 10.18
N TYR A 237 26.68 -7.69 10.55
CA TYR A 237 25.80 -8.83 10.83
C TYR A 237 25.04 -9.29 9.58
N VAL A 238 25.38 -10.49 9.09
CA VAL A 238 24.70 -11.14 7.96
C VAL A 238 23.74 -12.21 8.46
N LYS A 239 22.50 -12.24 7.93
CA LYS A 239 21.54 -13.30 8.27
C LYS A 239 22.11 -14.66 7.88
N ARG A 240 22.05 -15.66 8.77
CA ARG A 240 22.48 -17.04 8.48
C ARG A 240 21.82 -17.63 7.23
N SER A 241 20.59 -17.23 6.93
CA SER A 241 19.88 -17.64 5.71
C SER A 241 20.50 -17.07 4.45
N ALA A 242 21.06 -15.85 4.49
CA ALA A 242 21.74 -15.25 3.36
C ALA A 242 23.06 -15.97 3.05
N LEU A 243 23.81 -16.37 4.10
CA LEU A 243 25.04 -17.17 3.94
C LEU A 243 24.77 -18.55 3.33
N ARG A 244 23.57 -19.10 3.50
CA ARG A 244 23.15 -20.40 2.97
C ARG A 244 22.35 -20.29 1.66
N ALA A 245 22.06 -19.09 1.20
CA ALA A 245 21.24 -18.89 0.02
C ALA A 245 22.06 -19.26 -1.23
N LYS A 246 21.52 -20.17 -2.04
CA LYS A 246 22.04 -20.45 -3.38
C LYS A 246 21.44 -19.45 -4.36
N CYS A 247 22.25 -18.95 -5.31
CA CYS A 247 21.72 -18.13 -6.40
C CYS A 247 20.73 -18.93 -7.24
N ASN A 248 19.72 -18.25 -7.74
CA ASN A 248 18.82 -18.81 -8.74
C ASN A 248 19.48 -18.70 -10.12
N GLU A 249 19.17 -19.63 -11.03
CA GLU A 249 19.70 -19.63 -12.40
C GLU A 249 19.55 -18.28 -13.13
N ARG A 250 18.46 -17.56 -12.86
CA ARG A 250 18.24 -16.21 -13.42
C ARG A 250 19.26 -15.20 -12.89
N ILE A 251 19.59 -15.26 -11.60
CA ILE A 251 20.56 -14.38 -10.97
C ILE A 251 21.95 -14.72 -11.52
N ASP A 252 22.26 -16.00 -11.68
CA ASP A 252 23.52 -16.42 -12.31
C ASP A 252 23.65 -15.87 -13.74
N LYS A 253 22.58 -15.95 -14.54
CA LYS A 253 22.54 -15.36 -15.90
C LYS A 253 22.70 -13.84 -15.92
N LEU A 254 22.22 -13.14 -14.89
CA LEU A 254 22.35 -11.68 -14.78
C LEU A 254 23.70 -11.27 -14.18
N ALA A 255 24.32 -12.14 -13.39
CA ALA A 255 25.65 -11.94 -12.82
C ALA A 255 26.74 -12.14 -13.86
N LEU A 256 26.49 -12.97 -14.89
CA LEU A 256 27.31 -12.98 -16.09
C LEU A 256 27.28 -11.56 -16.71
N PRO A 257 28.44 -10.98 -17.05
CA PRO A 257 28.46 -9.69 -17.71
C PRO A 257 27.63 -9.81 -18.99
N SER A 258 26.56 -9.04 -19.09
CA SER A 258 25.89 -8.90 -20.37
C SER A 258 26.86 -8.13 -21.25
N PHE A 259 27.63 -8.82 -22.09
CA PHE A 259 28.39 -8.16 -23.13
C PHE A 259 27.42 -7.25 -23.84
N SER A 260 27.69 -5.95 -23.80
CA SER A 260 26.84 -5.00 -24.48
C SER A 260 26.77 -5.42 -25.95
N ALA A 261 25.65 -5.19 -26.64
CA ALA A 261 25.57 -5.46 -28.08
C ALA A 261 26.65 -4.72 -28.91
N ARG A 262 27.38 -3.78 -28.29
CA ARG A 262 28.60 -3.15 -28.81
C ARG A 262 29.86 -4.00 -28.63
N GLU A 263 30.06 -4.65 -27.49
CA GLU A 263 31.22 -5.52 -27.24
C GLU A 263 31.11 -6.88 -27.94
N ALA A 264 29.90 -7.43 -28.06
CA ALA A 264 29.68 -8.63 -28.87
C ALA A 264 30.01 -8.41 -30.35
N LYS A 265 29.86 -7.17 -30.86
CA LYS A 265 30.25 -6.79 -32.22
C LYS A 265 31.74 -6.56 -32.39
N LYS A 266 32.46 -6.16 -31.32
CA LYS A 266 33.92 -5.97 -31.37
C LYS A 266 34.68 -7.28 -31.53
N HIS A 267 34.13 -8.40 -31.05
CA HIS A 267 34.75 -9.72 -31.22
C HIS A 267 34.49 -10.37 -32.60
N ASP A 268 33.68 -9.73 -33.46
CA ASP A 268 33.37 -10.17 -34.83
C ASP A 268 33.82 -9.15 -35.89
N GLU A 269 34.73 -8.23 -35.56
CA GLU A 269 35.22 -7.22 -36.53
C GLU A 269 35.94 -7.87 -37.74
N ASP A 270 36.54 -9.05 -37.56
CA ASP A 270 37.20 -9.80 -38.64
C ASP A 270 36.22 -10.55 -39.58
N LYS A 271 34.92 -10.63 -39.24
CA LYS A 271 33.86 -11.24 -40.06
C LYS A 271 32.85 -10.23 -40.59
N TYR A 272 33.03 -8.94 -40.31
CA TYR A 272 32.16 -7.89 -40.82
C TYR A 272 32.53 -7.57 -42.27
N ASP A 273 31.89 -8.27 -43.20
CA ASP A 273 32.04 -8.00 -44.63
C ASP A 273 31.18 -6.77 -44.99
N PRO A 274 31.77 -5.58 -45.25
CA PRO A 274 31.02 -4.32 -45.38
C PRO A 274 30.11 -4.29 -46.61
N TRP A 275 30.31 -5.25 -47.53
CA TRP A 275 29.54 -5.41 -48.77
C TRP A 275 28.32 -6.31 -48.61
N VAL A 276 28.18 -7.03 -47.49
CA VAL A 276 27.04 -7.93 -47.26
C VAL A 276 25.85 -7.13 -46.73
N ILE A 277 24.88 -6.90 -47.62
CA ILE A 277 23.62 -6.25 -47.27
C ILE A 277 22.83 -7.17 -46.33
N SER A 278 22.38 -6.63 -45.19
CA SER A 278 21.57 -7.41 -44.25
C SER A 278 20.28 -7.96 -44.91
N PRO A 279 19.85 -9.19 -44.60
CA PRO A 279 18.66 -9.79 -45.22
C PRO A 279 17.37 -9.02 -44.91
N ASN A 280 17.35 -8.26 -43.82
CA ASN A 280 16.23 -7.39 -43.47
C ASN A 280 16.19 -6.12 -44.33
N ALA A 281 17.34 -5.58 -44.72
CA ALA A 281 17.42 -4.46 -45.66
C ALA A 281 16.88 -4.86 -47.04
N LEU A 282 17.16 -6.09 -47.51
CA LEU A 282 16.60 -6.62 -48.76
C LEU A 282 15.06 -6.77 -48.74
N LYS A 283 14.49 -7.04 -47.55
CA LYS A 283 13.03 -7.19 -47.37
C LYS A 283 12.32 -5.87 -47.06
N TYR A 284 13.06 -4.78 -46.89
CA TYR A 284 12.49 -3.52 -46.46
C TYR A 284 11.69 -2.86 -47.59
N LYS A 285 10.43 -2.52 -47.31
CA LYS A 285 9.60 -1.73 -48.21
C LYS A 285 9.82 -0.23 -47.93
N PRO A 286 10.24 0.57 -48.91
CA PRO A 286 10.48 1.99 -48.69
C PRO A 286 9.20 2.71 -48.27
N THR A 287 9.31 3.60 -47.29
CA THR A 287 8.18 4.44 -46.83
C THR A 287 7.83 5.49 -47.89
N ALA A 288 6.57 5.91 -47.95
CA ALA A 288 6.08 6.93 -48.90
C ALA A 288 6.95 8.19 -48.96
N ARG A 289 7.40 8.70 -47.81
CA ARG A 289 8.30 9.86 -47.73
C ARG A 289 9.65 9.66 -48.43
N ILE A 290 10.23 8.46 -48.35
CA ILE A 290 11.49 8.14 -49.03
C ILE A 290 11.26 8.09 -50.54
N LEU A 291 10.11 7.55 -50.97
CA LEU A 291 9.73 7.55 -52.39
C LEU A 291 9.49 8.97 -52.92
N GLU A 292 8.93 9.88 -52.12
CA GLU A 292 8.78 11.29 -52.48
C GLU A 292 10.12 12.01 -52.62
N LEU A 293 11.04 11.81 -51.67
CA LEU A 293 12.39 12.41 -51.70
C LEU A 293 13.26 11.83 -52.82
N ALA A 294 13.00 10.59 -53.24
CA ALA A 294 13.71 9.96 -54.34
C ALA A 294 13.22 10.44 -55.71
N LYS A 295 12.08 11.14 -55.79
CA LYS A 295 11.66 11.78 -57.05
C LYS A 295 12.62 12.94 -57.34
N PRO A 296 13.10 13.08 -58.58
CA PRO A 296 13.95 14.20 -58.96
C PRO A 296 13.17 15.51 -58.74
N SER A 297 13.77 16.44 -57.99
CA SER A 297 13.24 17.80 -57.91
C SER A 297 13.80 18.62 -59.07
N GLU A 298 12.93 19.31 -59.80
CA GLU A 298 13.37 20.33 -60.75
C GLU A 298 14.15 21.41 -59.99
N ARG A 299 15.37 21.70 -60.46
CA ARG A 299 16.18 22.80 -59.93
C ARG A 299 15.92 24.00 -60.82
N GLU A 300 15.28 25.03 -60.26
CA GLU A 300 15.24 26.39 -60.85
C GLU A 300 16.59 27.09 -60.70
#